data_AF-A0A8S4ATS6-F1
#
_entry.id   AF-A0A8S4ATS6-F1
#
_cell.length_a   1.000
_cell.length_b   1.000
_cell.length_c   1.000
_cell.angle_alpha   90.00
_cell.angle_beta   90.00
_cell.angle_gamma   90.00
#
_symmetry.space_group_name_H-M   'P 1'
#
loop_
_entity.id
_entity.type
_entity.pdbx_description
1 polymer ?
#
loop_
_entity_poly.entity_id
_entity_poly.type
_entity_poly.pdbx_seq_one_letter_code
_entity_poly.pdbx_strand_id
1 'polypeptide(L)'
;MDAHGGHYLNKDAVLSPLGAARMGQLLLGCTIMALVSHSAGYSASYGTFCMFVWCFCFAVTLVVFTLDITRLHSCMPISWDNFTVAFAMLATLMYITASVVYPVYFLKTEWTDEDYEVQIYRIVVTICSSICCFPYGTEVFLTRAKPGAVVGYMATVSGLLKVVQAFVACIIFGALANDSEYTQHIATQYCVVVYSLCFSVTVIVVILTVSGRTSALRFPFDRFVVVYTFFAVILYLSSTLIWPIFSFDKKYGNTTRPEDCPRGECPWDSKLVVAVFTSVNLILYFIDLVYSQKIRFVSRSAV
;
A
#
# COMPACT_ATOMS: atom_id res chain seq x y z
N MET A 1 26.07 -26.17 32.08
CA MET A 1 25.95 -24.82 32.70
C MET A 1 26.84 -23.90 31.90
N ASP A 2 26.27 -23.22 30.90
CA ASP A 2 27.00 -22.23 30.13
C ASP A 2 26.95 -20.88 30.85
N ALA A 3 28.12 -20.25 30.97
CA ALA A 3 28.39 -19.14 31.90
C ALA A 3 27.93 -17.75 31.41
N HIS A 4 27.06 -17.68 30.40
CA HIS A 4 26.47 -16.43 29.91
C HIS A 4 24.95 -16.57 29.84
N GLY A 5 24.31 -16.47 31.00
CA GLY A 5 22.85 -16.36 31.17
C GLY A 5 22.30 -15.04 30.64
N GLY A 6 22.40 -14.81 29.34
CA GLY A 6 21.69 -13.73 28.65
C GLY A 6 20.20 -14.09 28.54
N HIS A 7 19.33 -13.19 28.98
CA HIS A 7 17.87 -13.31 28.81
C HIS A 7 17.52 -13.75 27.38
N TYR A 8 16.78 -14.86 27.23
CA TYR A 8 16.27 -15.35 25.93
C TYR A 8 15.38 -14.34 25.20
N LEU A 9 14.85 -13.32 25.90
CA LEU A 9 14.12 -12.21 25.31
C LEU A 9 15.06 -11.07 24.92
N ASN A 10 14.97 -10.64 23.67
CA ASN A 10 15.63 -9.43 23.20
C ASN A 10 14.99 -8.18 23.81
N LYS A 11 15.47 -7.70 24.97
CA LYS A 11 14.96 -6.49 25.63
C LYS A 11 15.05 -5.25 24.72
N ASP A 12 16.05 -5.20 23.85
CA ASP A 12 16.23 -4.14 22.87
C ASP A 12 15.16 -4.17 21.77
N ALA A 13 14.56 -5.33 21.47
CA ALA A 13 13.43 -5.40 20.54
C ALA A 13 12.16 -4.75 21.10
N VAL A 14 12.02 -4.64 22.43
CA VAL A 14 10.88 -4.01 23.10
C VAL A 14 11.17 -2.55 23.43
N LEU A 15 12.39 -2.25 23.89
CA LEU A 15 12.79 -0.90 24.33
C LEU A 15 13.33 -0.01 23.21
N SER A 16 13.57 -0.55 22.02
CA SER A 16 13.94 0.26 20.85
C SER A 16 12.77 1.11 20.35
N PRO A 17 13.04 2.25 19.70
CA PRO A 17 11.99 3.06 19.07
C PRO A 17 11.16 2.27 18.03
N LEU A 18 11.76 1.27 17.38
CA LEU A 18 11.07 0.37 16.45
C LEU A 18 10.11 -0.58 17.19
N GLY A 19 10.55 -1.16 18.31
CA GLY A 19 9.72 -1.98 19.18
C GLY A 19 8.50 -1.24 19.72
N ALA A 20 8.72 -0.01 20.20
CA ALA A 20 7.66 0.86 20.68
C ALA A 20 6.63 1.20 19.57
N ALA A 21 7.09 1.46 18.35
CA ALA A 21 6.20 1.67 17.20
C ALA A 21 5.33 0.44 16.93
N ARG A 22 5.92 -0.77 16.90
CA ARG A 22 5.19 -2.04 16.70
C ARG A 22 4.19 -2.35 17.81
N MET A 23 4.54 -2.06 19.07
CA MET A 23 3.59 -2.16 20.18
C MET A 23 2.40 -1.19 20.00
N GLY A 24 2.67 0.05 19.59
CA GLY A 24 1.63 1.03 19.26
C GLY A 24 0.70 0.54 18.15
N GLN A 25 1.26 -0.04 17.09
CA GLN A 25 0.49 -0.65 15.99
C GLN A 25 -0.44 -1.77 16.51
N LEU A 26 0.07 -2.66 17.37
CA LEU A 26 -0.71 -3.77 17.93
C LEU A 26 -1.81 -3.27 18.86
N LEU A 27 -1.53 -2.33 19.75
CA LEU A 27 -2.51 -1.77 20.68
C LEU A 27 -3.63 -1.03 19.95
N LEU A 28 -3.29 -0.18 18.98
CA LEU A 28 -4.28 0.54 18.17
C LEU A 28 -5.06 -0.42 17.28
N GLY A 29 -4.40 -1.38 16.63
CA GLY A 29 -5.04 -2.42 15.82
C GLY A 29 -6.05 -3.25 16.62
N CYS A 30 -5.67 -3.70 17.82
CA CYS A 30 -6.55 -4.42 18.73
C CYS A 30 -7.75 -3.57 19.15
N THR A 31 -7.51 -2.30 19.51
CA THR A 31 -8.57 -1.35 19.89
C THR A 31 -9.58 -1.16 18.76
N ILE A 32 -9.12 -0.96 17.52
CA ILE A 32 -9.97 -0.83 16.33
C ILE A 32 -10.85 -2.07 16.16
N MET A 33 -10.25 -3.26 16.16
CA MET A 33 -10.99 -4.52 15.97
C MET A 33 -12.03 -4.73 17.09
N ALA A 34 -11.67 -4.44 18.35
CA ALA A 34 -12.59 -4.53 19.48
C ALA A 34 -13.79 -3.60 19.31
N LEU A 35 -13.56 -2.33 18.97
CA LEU A 35 -14.63 -1.34 18.75
C LEU A 35 -15.57 -1.71 17.59
N VAL A 36 -15.00 -2.23 16.49
CA VAL A 36 -15.77 -2.68 15.32
C VAL A 36 -16.62 -3.90 15.65
N SER A 37 -16.07 -4.85 16.40
CA SER A 37 -16.78 -6.07 16.82
C SER A 37 -17.88 -5.80 17.85
N HIS A 38 -17.72 -4.76 18.67
CA HIS A 38 -18.68 -4.45 19.73
C HIS A 38 -19.93 -3.77 19.18
N SER A 39 -19.77 -2.61 18.53
CA SER A 39 -20.91 -1.76 18.16
C SER A 39 -20.74 -1.02 16.83
N ALA A 40 -19.52 -0.79 16.33
CA ALA A 40 -19.34 0.05 15.13
C ALA A 40 -19.87 -0.63 13.85
N GLY A 41 -19.75 -1.97 13.76
CA GLY A 41 -20.24 -2.80 12.66
C GLY A 41 -19.45 -2.65 11.34
N TYR A 42 -19.57 -3.65 10.46
CA TYR A 42 -18.86 -3.69 9.17
C TYR A 42 -19.69 -4.28 8.01
N SER A 43 -21.03 -4.33 8.14
CA SER A 43 -21.95 -5.12 7.30
C SER A 43 -21.98 -4.80 5.80
N ALA A 44 -21.25 -3.79 5.32
CA ALA A 44 -21.14 -3.46 3.90
C ALA A 44 -19.83 -4.01 3.28
N SER A 45 -19.79 -4.14 1.95
CA SER A 45 -18.61 -4.61 1.20
C SER A 45 -17.35 -3.81 1.54
N TYR A 46 -17.47 -2.48 1.62
CA TYR A 46 -16.37 -1.59 2.02
C TYR A 46 -15.96 -1.75 3.50
N GLY A 47 -16.90 -2.12 4.38
CA GLY A 47 -16.60 -2.44 5.78
C GLY A 47 -15.81 -3.73 5.91
N THR A 48 -16.16 -4.74 5.10
CA THR A 48 -15.41 -6.00 5.03
C THR A 48 -13.97 -5.78 4.56
N PHE A 49 -13.75 -4.89 3.58
CA PHE A 49 -12.41 -4.47 3.17
C PHE A 49 -11.62 -3.80 4.33
N CYS A 50 -12.24 -2.87 5.06
CA CYS A 50 -11.59 -2.21 6.19
C CYS A 50 -11.24 -3.23 7.30
N MET A 51 -12.14 -4.15 7.60
CA MET A 51 -11.91 -5.20 8.59
C MET A 51 -10.78 -6.14 8.17
N PHE A 52 -10.72 -6.53 6.89
CA PHE A 52 -9.61 -7.30 6.35
C PHE A 52 -8.28 -6.57 6.52
N VAL A 53 -8.22 -5.27 6.18
CA VAL A 53 -7.01 -4.45 6.34
C VAL A 53 -6.53 -4.44 7.80
N TRP A 54 -7.42 -4.14 8.75
CA TRP A 54 -7.05 -4.07 10.16
C TRP A 54 -6.58 -5.42 10.70
N CYS A 55 -7.29 -6.51 10.37
CA CYS A 55 -6.93 -7.85 10.81
C CYS A 55 -5.62 -8.34 10.19
N PHE A 56 -5.46 -8.17 8.87
CA PHE A 56 -4.27 -8.59 8.14
C PHE A 56 -3.03 -7.86 8.64
N CYS A 57 -3.11 -6.53 8.78
CA CYS A 57 -2.00 -5.75 9.32
C CYS A 57 -1.66 -6.17 10.75
N PHE A 58 -2.67 -6.31 11.62
CA PHE A 58 -2.45 -6.75 13.00
C PHE A 58 -1.78 -8.13 13.07
N ALA A 59 -2.27 -9.11 12.31
CA ALA A 59 -1.74 -10.46 12.31
C ALA A 59 -0.28 -10.51 11.84
N VAL A 60 0.06 -9.83 10.75
CA VAL A 60 1.44 -9.80 10.23
C VAL A 60 2.35 -9.04 11.19
N THR A 61 1.93 -7.91 11.74
CA THR A 61 2.69 -7.17 12.76
C THR A 61 2.92 -8.02 14.01
N LEU A 62 1.94 -8.81 14.45
CA LEU A 62 2.08 -9.71 15.59
C LEU A 62 3.12 -10.79 15.31
N VAL A 63 3.10 -11.39 14.11
CA VAL A 63 4.10 -12.36 13.67
C VAL A 63 5.49 -11.74 13.62
N VAL A 64 5.63 -10.56 12.99
CA VAL A 64 6.89 -9.82 12.91
C VAL A 64 7.44 -9.50 14.30
N PHE A 65 6.61 -8.97 15.19
CA PHE A 65 6.98 -8.63 16.56
C PHE A 65 7.40 -9.87 17.36
N THR A 66 6.68 -10.99 17.23
CA THR A 66 7.00 -12.25 17.90
C THR A 66 8.33 -12.81 17.41
N LEU A 67 8.58 -12.80 16.09
CA LEU A 67 9.84 -13.27 15.50
C LEU A 67 11.03 -12.37 15.89
N ASP A 68 10.81 -11.08 16.11
CA ASP A 68 11.83 -10.15 16.56
C ASP A 68 12.20 -10.37 18.04
N ILE A 69 11.20 -10.58 18.91
CA ILE A 69 11.43 -10.89 20.34
C ILE A 69 12.15 -12.23 20.53
N THR A 70 11.75 -13.24 19.75
CA THR A 70 12.30 -14.61 19.83
C THR A 70 13.63 -14.79 19.10
N ARG A 71 14.11 -13.75 18.40
CA ARG A 71 15.33 -13.79 17.55
C ARG A 71 15.31 -14.87 16.46
N LEU A 72 14.15 -15.45 16.15
CA LEU A 72 13.98 -16.49 15.12
C LEU A 72 14.03 -15.94 13.69
N HIS A 73 14.04 -14.60 13.52
CA HIS A 73 14.12 -13.97 12.21
C HIS A 73 15.34 -14.42 11.39
N SER A 74 16.47 -14.75 12.03
CA SER A 74 17.69 -15.20 11.34
C SER A 74 17.56 -16.59 10.68
N CYS A 75 16.54 -17.37 11.03
CA CYS A 75 16.29 -18.69 10.44
C CYS A 75 15.41 -18.62 9.18
N MET A 76 14.86 -17.46 8.85
CA MET A 76 13.96 -17.30 7.70
C MET A 76 14.78 -17.12 6.42
N PRO A 77 14.43 -17.83 5.32
CA PRO A 77 15.14 -17.74 4.04
C PRO A 77 14.82 -16.45 3.24
N ILE A 78 14.30 -15.41 3.90
CA ILE A 78 13.80 -14.16 3.31
C ILE A 78 14.68 -13.01 3.81
N SER A 79 14.87 -11.96 2.99
CA SER A 79 15.51 -10.73 3.46
C SER A 79 14.60 -10.01 4.45
N TRP A 80 14.82 -10.27 5.75
CA TRP A 80 13.97 -9.79 6.84
C TRP A 80 13.81 -8.27 6.82
N ASP A 81 14.90 -7.53 6.65
CA ASP A 81 14.87 -6.06 6.60
C ASP A 81 14.04 -5.55 5.41
N ASN A 82 14.21 -6.14 4.22
CA ASN A 82 13.42 -5.76 3.04
C ASN A 82 11.94 -6.08 3.22
N PHE A 83 11.64 -7.23 3.83
CA PHE A 83 10.27 -7.65 4.12
C PHE A 83 9.58 -6.68 5.08
N THR A 84 10.20 -6.37 6.22
CA THR A 84 9.58 -5.50 7.24
C THR A 84 9.35 -4.08 6.72
N VAL A 85 10.28 -3.55 5.92
CA VAL A 85 10.12 -2.20 5.31
C VAL A 85 8.99 -2.19 4.28
N ALA A 86 8.98 -3.17 3.37
CA ALA A 86 7.95 -3.27 2.33
C ALA A 86 6.56 -3.47 2.96
N PHE A 87 6.46 -4.32 3.97
CA PHE A 87 5.22 -4.56 4.71
C PHE A 87 4.77 -3.31 5.48
N ALA A 88 5.64 -2.64 6.24
CA ALA A 88 5.28 -1.43 6.97
C ALA A 88 4.80 -0.31 6.02
N MET A 89 5.40 -0.19 4.84
CA MET A 89 4.93 0.74 3.82
C MET A 89 3.54 0.36 3.29
N LEU A 90 3.33 -0.92 2.95
CA LEU A 90 2.03 -1.42 2.52
C LEU A 90 0.96 -1.22 3.60
N ALA A 91 1.26 -1.53 4.86
CA ALA A 91 0.38 -1.34 6.00
C ALA A 91 0.01 0.14 6.19
N THR A 92 0.98 1.06 6.07
CA THR A 92 0.72 2.51 6.11
C THR A 92 -0.30 2.91 5.05
N LEU A 93 -0.12 2.47 3.80
CA LEU A 93 -1.02 2.78 2.70
C LEU A 93 -2.42 2.19 2.93
N MET A 94 -2.49 0.92 3.36
CA MET A 94 -3.77 0.26 3.65
C MET A 94 -4.53 0.96 4.79
N TYR A 95 -3.84 1.38 5.86
CA TYR A 95 -4.47 2.14 6.95
C TYR A 95 -4.93 3.53 6.51
N ILE A 96 -4.16 4.24 5.69
CA ILE A 96 -4.60 5.52 5.11
C ILE A 96 -5.89 5.29 4.30
N THR A 97 -5.93 4.27 3.45
CA THR A 97 -7.11 3.95 2.66
C THR A 97 -8.30 3.55 3.53
N ALA A 98 -8.12 2.67 4.51
CA ALA A 98 -9.18 2.28 5.44
C ALA A 98 -9.72 3.49 6.23
N SER A 99 -8.85 4.42 6.63
CA SER A 99 -9.23 5.63 7.38
C SER A 99 -10.01 6.64 6.55
N VAL A 100 -9.92 6.58 5.21
CA VAL A 100 -10.75 7.38 4.30
C VAL A 100 -12.03 6.64 3.91
N VAL A 101 -11.92 5.36 3.56
CA VAL A 101 -13.05 4.55 3.09
C VAL A 101 -14.09 4.32 4.19
N TYR A 102 -13.67 3.95 5.39
CA TYR A 102 -14.59 3.65 6.48
C TYR A 102 -15.54 4.82 6.82
N PRO A 103 -15.06 6.04 7.10
CA PRO A 103 -15.96 7.15 7.41
C PRO A 103 -16.86 7.55 6.24
N VAL A 104 -16.37 7.49 4.99
CA VAL A 104 -17.15 7.85 3.79
C VAL A 104 -18.41 7.00 3.64
N TYR A 105 -18.35 5.71 4.01
CA TYR A 105 -19.47 4.78 3.86
C TYR A 105 -20.28 4.56 5.15
N PHE A 106 -19.68 4.76 6.34
CA PHE A 106 -20.32 4.41 7.61
C PHE A 106 -20.71 5.62 8.48
N LEU A 107 -20.17 6.82 8.25
CA LEU A 107 -20.65 8.02 8.95
C LEU A 107 -21.83 8.61 8.18
N LYS A 108 -22.99 8.65 8.84
CA LYS A 108 -24.18 9.33 8.33
C LYS A 108 -24.17 10.78 8.79
N THR A 109 -24.72 11.68 7.98
CA THR A 109 -24.89 13.10 8.34
C THR A 109 -26.16 13.34 9.15
N GLU A 110 -27.16 12.46 9.04
CA GLU A 110 -28.43 12.55 9.76
C GLU A 110 -28.43 11.59 10.97
N TRP A 111 -28.81 12.12 12.13
CA TRP A 111 -28.75 11.45 13.42
C TRP A 111 -30.17 11.10 13.86
N THR A 112 -30.47 9.82 13.98
CA THR A 112 -31.60 9.33 14.79
C THR A 112 -31.07 8.96 16.18
N ASP A 113 -31.85 9.20 17.24
CA ASP A 113 -31.42 8.98 18.64
C ASP A 113 -30.93 7.55 18.91
N GLU A 114 -31.49 6.53 18.23
CA GLU A 114 -31.07 5.12 18.35
C GLU A 114 -29.69 4.82 17.69
N ASP A 115 -29.20 5.69 16.79
CA ASP A 115 -27.94 5.51 16.05
C ASP A 115 -26.74 6.26 16.70
N TYR A 116 -26.97 7.07 17.75
CA TYR A 116 -25.95 7.98 18.30
C TYR A 116 -24.71 7.26 18.87
N GLU A 117 -24.91 6.24 19.71
CA GLU A 117 -23.80 5.48 20.31
C GLU A 117 -22.97 4.77 19.23
N VAL A 118 -23.62 4.13 18.26
CA VAL A 118 -22.97 3.44 17.14
C VAL A 118 -22.14 4.41 16.30
N GLN A 119 -22.64 5.63 16.05
CA GLN A 119 -21.88 6.65 15.34
C GLN A 119 -20.65 7.11 16.11
N ILE A 120 -20.72 7.27 17.44
CA ILE A 120 -19.53 7.56 18.26
C ILE A 120 -18.48 6.47 18.07
N TYR A 121 -18.85 5.19 18.18
CA TYR A 121 -17.93 4.09 17.97
C TYR A 121 -17.26 4.14 16.58
N ARG A 122 -18.01 4.48 15.53
CA ARG A 122 -17.47 4.64 14.16
C ARG A 122 -16.49 5.81 14.04
N ILE A 123 -16.76 6.92 14.72
CA ILE A 123 -15.85 8.07 14.78
C ILE A 123 -14.55 7.67 15.49
N VAL A 124 -14.65 7.02 16.66
CA VAL A 124 -13.47 6.55 17.40
C VAL A 124 -12.64 5.57 16.56
N VAL A 125 -13.29 4.61 15.88
CA VAL A 125 -12.61 3.68 14.95
C VAL A 125 -11.84 4.43 13.86
N THR A 126 -12.46 5.45 13.26
CA THR A 126 -11.82 6.27 12.21
C THR A 126 -10.61 7.03 12.75
N ILE A 127 -10.72 7.64 13.93
CA ILE A 127 -9.63 8.37 14.58
C ILE A 127 -8.49 7.41 14.93
N CYS A 128 -8.80 6.28 15.58
CA CYS A 128 -7.80 5.27 15.93
C CYS A 128 -7.10 4.71 14.68
N SER A 129 -7.85 4.43 13.61
CA SER A 129 -7.27 3.99 12.33
C SER A 129 -6.35 5.05 11.73
N SER A 130 -6.76 6.32 11.76
CA SER A 130 -5.96 7.44 11.28
C SER A 130 -4.67 7.62 12.08
N ILE A 131 -4.74 7.48 13.41
CA ILE A 131 -3.58 7.55 14.30
C ILE A 131 -2.66 6.34 14.05
N CYS A 132 -3.21 5.16 13.77
CA CYS A 132 -2.44 3.95 13.52
C CYS A 132 -1.57 4.02 12.25
N CYS A 133 -1.89 4.92 11.30
CA CYS A 133 -1.01 5.21 10.16
C CYS A 133 0.37 5.70 10.59
N PHE A 134 0.47 6.51 11.67
CA PHE A 134 1.72 7.12 12.08
C PHE A 134 2.75 6.10 12.59
N PRO A 135 2.41 5.17 13.51
CA PRO A 135 3.34 4.11 13.92
C PRO A 135 3.89 3.26 12.76
N TYR A 136 3.08 2.92 11.75
CA TYR A 136 3.57 2.22 10.55
C TYR A 136 4.51 3.11 9.71
N GLY A 137 4.16 4.39 9.52
CA GLY A 137 5.03 5.35 8.84
C GLY A 137 6.36 5.61 9.57
N THR A 138 6.32 5.66 10.91
CA THR A 138 7.50 5.76 11.76
C THR A 138 8.39 4.52 11.62
N GLU A 139 7.82 3.32 11.55
CA GLU A 139 8.60 2.10 11.28
C GLU A 139 9.33 2.19 9.94
N VAL A 140 8.68 2.66 8.87
CA VAL A 140 9.33 2.91 7.58
C VAL A 140 10.48 3.93 7.72
N PHE A 141 10.29 5.01 8.48
CA PHE A 141 11.34 6.02 8.66
C PHE A 141 12.53 5.49 9.47
N LEU A 142 12.27 4.83 10.60
CA LEU A 142 13.29 4.29 11.49
C LEU A 142 14.14 3.19 10.84
N THR A 143 13.52 2.38 10.00
CA THR A 143 14.22 1.33 9.24
C THR A 143 15.09 1.91 8.12
N ARG A 144 14.72 3.07 7.53
CA ARG A 144 15.58 3.81 6.59
C ARG A 144 16.75 4.53 7.26
N ALA A 145 16.55 4.99 8.48
CA ALA A 145 17.48 5.86 9.18
C ALA A 145 18.72 5.14 9.75
N LYS A 146 18.89 3.81 9.56
CA LYS A 146 20.07 3.05 9.99
C LYS A 146 21.22 3.20 8.97
N PRO A 147 22.19 4.11 9.17
CA PRO A 147 23.28 4.34 8.25
C PRO A 147 24.44 3.42 8.65
N GLY A 148 24.70 2.34 7.90
CA GLY A 148 25.89 1.49 8.12
C GLY A 148 25.67 -0.02 8.07
N ALA A 149 24.43 -0.51 8.07
CA ALA A 149 24.14 -1.88 7.64
C ALA A 149 23.98 -1.89 6.11
N VAL A 150 24.26 -3.01 5.43
CA VAL A 150 24.08 -3.15 3.98
C VAL A 150 22.61 -2.89 3.64
N VAL A 151 22.29 -1.65 3.29
CA VAL A 151 20.92 -1.17 3.14
C VAL A 151 20.28 -1.93 1.97
N GLY A 152 19.30 -2.78 2.27
CA GLY A 152 18.59 -3.53 1.25
C GLY A 152 17.84 -2.60 0.28
N TYR A 153 17.69 -3.03 -0.98
CA TYR A 153 17.05 -2.26 -2.05
C TYR A 153 15.71 -1.61 -1.65
N MET A 154 14.93 -2.27 -0.78
CA MET A 154 13.62 -1.77 -0.32
C MET A 154 13.70 -0.55 0.61
N ALA A 155 14.83 -0.29 1.25
CA ALA A 155 15.03 0.92 2.05
C ALA A 155 15.41 2.15 1.19
N THR A 156 15.64 1.97 -0.12
CA THR A 156 15.82 3.07 -1.06
C THR A 156 14.49 3.73 -1.42
N VAL A 157 14.55 4.99 -1.86
CA VAL A 157 13.35 5.72 -2.34
C VAL A 157 12.68 4.99 -3.51
N SER A 158 13.47 4.43 -4.44
CA SER A 158 12.96 3.67 -5.59
C SER A 158 12.25 2.37 -5.19
N GLY A 159 12.76 1.68 -4.17
CA GLY A 159 12.12 0.48 -3.63
C GLY A 159 10.75 0.78 -3.02
N LEU A 160 10.65 1.82 -2.19
CA LEU A 160 9.38 2.25 -1.59
C LEU A 160 8.38 2.72 -2.64
N LEU A 161 8.83 3.47 -3.65
CA LEU A 161 7.97 3.91 -4.75
C LEU A 161 7.31 2.74 -5.47
N LYS A 162 8.00 1.58 -5.62
CA LYS A 162 7.41 0.38 -6.23
C LYS A 162 6.28 -0.22 -5.41
N VAL A 163 6.39 -0.19 -4.08
CA VAL A 163 5.30 -0.60 -3.19
C VAL A 163 4.10 0.32 -3.35
N VAL A 164 4.31 1.64 -3.42
CA VAL A 164 3.24 2.62 -3.65
C VAL A 164 2.61 2.44 -5.04
N GLN A 165 3.41 2.24 -6.09
CA GLN A 165 2.93 2.02 -7.46
C GLN A 165 2.07 0.75 -7.56
N ALA A 166 2.50 -0.34 -6.93
CA ALA A 166 1.73 -1.58 -6.87
C ALA A 166 0.42 -1.38 -6.12
N PHE A 167 0.45 -0.66 -4.99
CA PHE A 167 -0.76 -0.35 -4.22
C PHE A 167 -1.75 0.52 -5.02
N VAL A 168 -1.28 1.56 -5.69
CA VAL A 168 -2.11 2.40 -6.57
C VAL A 168 -2.71 1.57 -7.71
N ALA A 169 -1.95 0.65 -8.30
CA ALA A 169 -2.48 -0.28 -9.29
C ALA A 169 -3.57 -1.19 -8.71
N CYS A 170 -3.45 -1.67 -7.47
CA CYS A 170 -4.53 -2.40 -6.79
C CYS A 170 -5.80 -1.54 -6.64
N ILE A 171 -5.69 -0.24 -6.33
CA ILE A 171 -6.84 0.67 -6.30
C ILE A 171 -7.49 0.76 -7.68
N ILE A 172 -6.69 0.88 -8.75
CA ILE A 172 -7.19 0.88 -10.13
C ILE A 172 -7.95 -0.42 -10.43
N PHE A 173 -7.41 -1.58 -10.07
CA PHE A 173 -8.12 -2.86 -10.27
C PHE A 173 -9.40 -2.97 -9.45
N GLY A 174 -9.40 -2.46 -8.22
CA GLY A 174 -10.62 -2.37 -7.40
C GLY A 174 -11.70 -1.54 -8.08
N ALA A 175 -11.34 -0.39 -8.66
CA ALA A 175 -12.27 0.44 -9.41
C ALA A 175 -12.73 -0.21 -10.73
N LEU A 176 -11.84 -0.93 -11.43
CA LEU A 176 -12.19 -1.69 -12.64
C LEU A 176 -13.16 -2.85 -12.33
N ALA A 177 -13.00 -3.51 -11.18
CA ALA A 177 -13.88 -4.57 -10.73
C ALA A 177 -15.26 -4.04 -10.29
N ASN A 178 -15.32 -2.79 -9.81
CA ASN A 178 -16.56 -2.13 -9.40
C ASN A 178 -17.28 -1.45 -10.57
N ASP A 179 -17.68 -2.27 -11.55
CA ASP A 179 -18.49 -1.92 -12.72
C ASP A 179 -18.05 -0.66 -13.48
N SER A 180 -16.79 -0.62 -13.92
CA SER A 180 -16.27 0.53 -14.69
C SER A 180 -16.65 0.50 -16.18
N GLU A 181 -17.44 -0.48 -16.61
CA GLU A 181 -17.81 -0.74 -18.02
C GLU A 181 -16.63 -0.70 -19.01
N TYR A 182 -15.43 -1.10 -18.56
CA TYR A 182 -14.20 -0.95 -19.36
C TYR A 182 -14.17 -1.83 -20.61
N THR A 183 -15.09 -2.80 -20.72
CA THR A 183 -15.21 -3.72 -21.86
C THR A 183 -15.86 -3.07 -23.09
N GLN A 184 -16.52 -1.92 -22.94
CA GLN A 184 -17.25 -1.25 -24.02
C GLN A 184 -16.34 -0.79 -25.18
N HIS A 185 -15.12 -0.36 -24.87
CA HIS A 185 -14.19 0.18 -25.87
C HIS A 185 -12.88 -0.63 -25.90
N ILE A 186 -12.39 -0.94 -27.10
CA ILE A 186 -11.08 -1.60 -27.28
C ILE A 186 -9.95 -0.76 -26.64
N ALA A 187 -10.10 0.56 -26.67
CA ALA A 187 -9.14 1.50 -26.09
C ALA A 187 -9.05 1.39 -24.56
N THR A 188 -10.17 1.19 -23.85
CA THR A 188 -10.17 0.98 -22.40
C THR A 188 -9.65 -0.41 -22.02
N GLN A 189 -9.91 -1.43 -22.85
CA GLN A 189 -9.29 -2.75 -22.69
C GLN A 189 -7.76 -2.69 -22.83
N TYR A 190 -7.22 -1.90 -23.75
CA TYR A 190 -5.78 -1.65 -23.86
C TYR A 190 -5.20 -1.07 -22.56
N CYS A 191 -5.86 -0.09 -21.94
CA CYS A 191 -5.41 0.47 -20.66
C CYS A 191 -5.36 -0.60 -19.56
N VAL A 192 -6.33 -1.51 -19.50
CA VAL A 192 -6.33 -2.63 -18.53
C VAL A 192 -5.15 -3.58 -18.76
N VAL A 193 -4.80 -3.87 -20.02
CA VAL A 193 -3.61 -4.67 -20.34
C VAL A 193 -2.34 -3.98 -19.88
N VAL A 194 -2.22 -2.67 -20.09
CA VAL A 194 -1.10 -1.86 -19.60
C VAL A 194 -0.99 -1.94 -18.08
N TYR A 195 -2.07 -1.70 -17.35
CA TYR A 195 -2.07 -1.76 -15.88
C TYR A 195 -1.68 -3.15 -15.38
N SER A 196 -2.19 -4.20 -16.01
CA SER A 196 -1.90 -5.60 -15.66
C SER A 196 -0.44 -5.96 -15.88
N LEU A 197 0.13 -5.55 -17.01
CA LEU A 197 1.53 -5.80 -17.35
C LEU A 197 2.46 -5.06 -16.37
N CYS A 198 2.23 -3.77 -16.16
CA CYS A 198 3.04 -2.98 -15.24
C CYS A 198 2.92 -3.49 -13.80
N PHE A 199 1.70 -3.76 -13.33
CA PHE A 199 1.49 -4.30 -11.99
C PHE A 199 2.24 -5.63 -11.79
N SER A 200 2.12 -6.56 -12.74
CA SER A 200 2.78 -7.87 -12.66
C SER A 200 4.30 -7.74 -12.55
N VAL A 201 4.92 -6.90 -13.39
CA VAL A 201 6.38 -6.69 -13.35
C VAL A 201 6.79 -6.01 -12.04
N THR A 202 6.05 -4.99 -11.58
CA THR A 202 6.34 -4.31 -10.31
C THR A 202 6.24 -5.28 -9.13
N VAL A 203 5.22 -6.14 -9.08
CA VAL A 203 5.08 -7.19 -8.05
C VAL A 203 6.23 -8.19 -8.10
N ILE A 204 6.64 -8.65 -9.30
CA ILE A 204 7.80 -9.55 -9.45
C ILE A 204 9.07 -8.88 -8.90
N VAL A 205 9.31 -7.60 -9.20
CA VAL A 205 10.45 -6.84 -8.68
C VAL A 205 10.41 -6.75 -7.15
N VAL A 206 9.24 -6.50 -6.57
CA VAL A 206 9.03 -6.46 -5.10
C VAL A 206 9.29 -7.84 -4.48
N ILE A 207 8.77 -8.92 -5.05
CA ILE A 207 8.95 -10.29 -4.53
C ILE A 207 10.42 -10.71 -4.60
N LEU A 208 11.11 -10.44 -5.71
CA LEU A 208 12.52 -10.81 -5.88
C LEU A 208 13.43 -10.10 -4.88
N THR A 209 13.15 -8.83 -4.58
CA THR A 209 13.92 -8.01 -3.65
C THR A 209 13.65 -8.37 -2.19
N VAL A 210 12.40 -8.69 -1.84
CA VAL A 210 12.04 -9.21 -0.52
C VAL A 210 12.61 -10.62 -0.29
N SER A 211 12.59 -11.48 -1.31
CA SER A 211 13.13 -12.85 -1.20
C SER A 211 14.67 -12.90 -1.12
N GLY A 212 15.38 -11.79 -1.31
CA GLY A 212 16.84 -11.77 -1.36
C GLY A 212 17.47 -12.53 -2.55
N ARG A 213 16.65 -12.96 -3.53
CA ARG A 213 17.07 -13.77 -4.68
C ARG A 213 17.55 -12.93 -5.86
N THR A 214 17.82 -11.64 -5.65
CA THR A 214 18.29 -10.73 -6.70
C THR A 214 19.65 -11.14 -7.27
N SER A 215 20.53 -11.73 -6.45
CA SER A 215 21.85 -12.24 -6.87
C SER A 215 21.80 -13.53 -7.68
N ALA A 216 20.67 -14.27 -7.63
CA ALA A 216 20.49 -15.49 -8.42
C ALA A 216 20.20 -15.19 -9.91
N LEU A 217 19.87 -13.94 -10.24
CA LEU A 217 19.63 -13.52 -11.61
C LEU A 217 20.96 -13.23 -12.29
N ARG A 218 21.23 -13.91 -13.41
CA ARG A 218 22.47 -13.74 -14.20
C ARG A 218 22.57 -12.39 -14.93
N PHE A 219 21.59 -11.50 -14.78
CA PHE A 219 21.54 -10.20 -15.46
C PHE A 219 21.59 -9.04 -14.46
N PRO A 220 22.06 -7.85 -14.87
CA PRO A 220 22.13 -6.68 -14.00
C PRO A 220 20.71 -6.20 -13.64
N PHE A 221 20.22 -6.63 -12.46
CA PHE A 221 18.88 -6.35 -11.95
C PHE A 221 18.53 -4.85 -12.00
N ASP A 222 19.44 -3.99 -11.58
CA ASP A 222 19.23 -2.53 -11.58
C ASP A 222 19.01 -1.96 -12.99
N ARG A 223 19.65 -2.53 -14.03
CA ARG A 223 19.42 -2.11 -15.42
C ARG A 223 18.03 -2.50 -15.89
N PHE A 224 17.62 -3.72 -15.59
CA PHE A 224 16.29 -4.20 -15.95
C PHE A 224 15.21 -3.32 -15.33
N VAL A 225 15.33 -3.02 -14.02
CA VAL A 225 14.37 -2.16 -13.31
C VAL A 225 14.27 -0.77 -13.96
N VAL A 226 15.39 -0.13 -14.28
CA VAL A 226 15.40 1.20 -14.91
C VAL A 226 14.75 1.19 -16.28
N VAL A 227 15.11 0.21 -17.13
CA VAL A 227 14.55 0.08 -18.48
C VAL A 227 13.05 -0.16 -18.41
N TYR A 228 12.60 -1.04 -17.50
CA TYR A 228 11.20 -1.27 -17.25
C TYR A 228 10.47 -0.02 -16.77
N THR A 229 11.00 0.71 -15.78
CA THR A 229 10.38 1.95 -15.27
C THR A 229 10.23 2.98 -16.40
N PHE A 230 11.21 3.08 -17.31
CA PHE A 230 11.08 3.93 -18.50
C PHE A 230 9.92 3.51 -19.41
N PHE A 231 9.81 2.22 -19.73
CA PHE A 231 8.67 1.71 -20.51
C PHE A 231 7.33 1.93 -19.79
N ALA A 232 7.28 1.72 -18.46
CA ALA A 232 6.10 1.94 -17.66
C ALA A 232 5.63 3.40 -17.72
N VAL A 233 6.55 4.38 -17.69
CA VAL A 233 6.20 5.81 -17.88
C VAL A 233 5.51 6.05 -19.23
N ILE A 234 6.03 5.48 -20.32
CA ILE A 234 5.45 5.66 -21.65
C ILE A 234 4.05 5.02 -21.73
N LEU A 235 3.91 3.80 -21.21
CA LEU A 235 2.63 3.07 -21.21
C LEU A 235 1.58 3.73 -20.31
N TYR A 236 1.98 4.25 -19.15
CA TYR A 236 1.07 5.02 -18.29
C TYR A 236 0.74 6.37 -18.90
N LEU A 237 1.65 7.02 -19.63
CA LEU A 237 1.36 8.25 -20.35
C LEU A 237 0.29 8.03 -21.42
N SER A 238 0.40 6.95 -22.20
CA SER A 238 -0.63 6.61 -23.18
C SER A 238 -1.97 6.30 -22.50
N SER A 239 -1.96 5.56 -21.39
CA SER A 239 -3.19 5.21 -20.66
C SER A 239 -3.87 6.41 -20.00
N THR A 240 -3.09 7.36 -19.45
CA THR A 240 -3.60 8.63 -18.87
C THR A 240 -4.30 9.50 -19.92
N LEU A 241 -3.92 9.42 -21.20
CA LEU A 241 -4.58 10.14 -22.27
C LEU A 241 -5.79 9.38 -22.81
N ILE A 242 -5.63 8.08 -23.06
CA ILE A 242 -6.66 7.25 -23.68
C ILE A 242 -7.86 7.08 -22.74
N TRP A 243 -7.63 6.80 -21.45
CA TRP A 243 -8.73 6.49 -20.52
C TRP A 243 -9.75 7.62 -20.38
N PRO A 244 -9.36 8.88 -20.10
CA PRO A 244 -10.32 9.98 -19.99
C PRO A 244 -11.04 10.29 -21.31
N ILE A 245 -10.34 10.19 -22.45
CA ILE A 245 -10.94 10.44 -23.77
C ILE A 245 -12.08 9.47 -24.03
N PHE A 246 -11.91 8.18 -23.75
CA PHE A 246 -12.97 7.20 -23.99
C PHE A 246 -14.01 7.11 -22.87
N SER A 247 -13.71 7.64 -21.68
CA SER A 247 -14.62 7.59 -20.53
C SER A 247 -15.51 8.83 -20.38
N PHE A 248 -15.00 10.02 -20.72
CA PHE A 248 -15.65 11.31 -20.41
C PHE A 248 -15.92 12.20 -21.63
N ASP A 249 -15.33 11.90 -22.79
CA ASP A 249 -15.58 12.69 -24.00
C ASP A 249 -17.02 12.51 -24.47
N LYS A 250 -17.64 13.61 -24.91
CA LYS A 250 -19.04 13.65 -25.37
C LYS A 250 -19.32 12.65 -26.51
N LYS A 251 -18.30 12.25 -27.28
CA LYS A 251 -18.45 11.32 -28.39
C LYS A 251 -18.52 9.85 -27.95
N TYR A 252 -17.90 9.49 -26.82
CA TYR A 252 -17.72 8.09 -26.41
C TYR A 252 -18.30 7.75 -25.02
N GLY A 253 -18.55 8.76 -24.18
CA GLY A 253 -19.01 8.56 -22.82
C GLY A 253 -19.82 9.73 -22.25
N ASN A 254 -19.97 9.74 -20.93
CA ASN A 254 -20.76 10.73 -20.21
C ASN A 254 -19.84 11.76 -19.53
N THR A 255 -19.96 13.02 -19.94
CA THR A 255 -19.14 14.12 -19.39
C THR A 255 -19.54 14.47 -17.95
N THR A 256 -20.81 14.27 -17.58
CA THR A 256 -21.34 14.58 -16.25
C THR A 256 -21.77 13.33 -15.50
N ARG A 257 -21.62 13.34 -14.18
CA ARG A 257 -22.14 12.29 -13.28
C ARG A 257 -23.67 12.24 -13.42
N PRO A 258 -24.26 11.07 -13.73
CA PRO A 258 -25.71 10.93 -13.77
C PRO A 258 -26.35 11.28 -12.42
N GLU A 259 -27.54 11.89 -12.44
CA GLU A 259 -28.26 12.28 -11.22
C GLU A 259 -28.74 11.05 -10.42
N ASP A 260 -29.13 9.97 -11.10
CA ASP A 260 -29.63 8.71 -10.52
C ASP A 260 -28.51 7.74 -10.10
N CYS A 261 -27.41 8.25 -9.52
CA CYS A 261 -26.28 7.42 -9.12
C CYS A 261 -26.11 7.33 -7.59
N PRO A 262 -26.51 6.22 -6.95
CA PRO A 262 -26.29 6.02 -5.52
C PRO A 262 -24.78 5.99 -5.19
N ARG A 263 -24.44 6.42 -3.97
CA ARG A 263 -23.04 6.48 -3.51
C ARG A 263 -22.45 5.07 -3.43
N GLY A 264 -21.33 4.84 -4.12
CA GLY A 264 -20.59 3.57 -4.09
C GLY A 264 -20.91 2.58 -5.21
N GLU A 265 -22.02 2.74 -5.91
CA GLU A 265 -22.48 1.82 -6.96
C GLU A 265 -22.57 2.51 -8.33
N CYS A 266 -21.82 3.60 -8.52
CA CYS A 266 -21.86 4.39 -9.74
C CYS A 266 -20.69 4.05 -10.68
N PRO A 267 -20.95 3.57 -11.92
CA PRO A 267 -19.91 3.35 -12.92
C PRO A 267 -19.08 4.59 -13.25
N TRP A 268 -19.70 5.77 -13.18
CA TRP A 268 -19.02 7.05 -13.43
C TRP A 268 -17.98 7.35 -12.34
N ASP A 269 -18.30 7.08 -11.07
CA ASP A 269 -17.37 7.26 -9.95
C ASP A 269 -16.16 6.31 -10.10
N SER A 270 -16.39 5.05 -10.50
CA SER A 270 -15.32 4.09 -10.81
C SER A 270 -14.43 4.55 -11.97
N LYS A 271 -15.00 5.06 -13.07
CA LYS A 271 -14.25 5.63 -14.21
C LYS A 271 -13.38 6.81 -13.79
N LEU A 272 -13.87 7.66 -12.89
CA LEU A 272 -13.13 8.80 -12.33
C LEU A 272 -11.97 8.34 -11.44
N VAL A 273 -12.20 7.38 -10.55
CA VAL A 273 -11.16 6.78 -9.72
C VAL A 273 -10.03 6.23 -10.60
N VAL A 274 -10.36 5.45 -11.64
CA VAL A 274 -9.33 4.93 -12.57
C VAL A 274 -8.53 6.07 -13.21
N ALA A 275 -9.18 7.13 -13.69
CA ALA A 275 -8.50 8.25 -14.35
C ALA A 275 -7.52 8.99 -13.41
N VAL A 276 -7.98 9.30 -12.20
CA VAL A 276 -7.18 10.00 -11.18
C VAL A 276 -5.99 9.14 -10.76
N PHE A 277 -6.23 7.88 -10.39
CA PHE A 277 -5.17 7.01 -9.92
C PHE A 277 -4.20 6.58 -11.04
N THR A 278 -4.63 6.55 -12.30
CA THR A 278 -3.73 6.37 -13.45
C THR A 278 -2.76 7.55 -13.56
N SER A 279 -3.25 8.78 -13.40
CA SER A 279 -2.43 9.99 -13.41
C SER A 279 -1.45 10.02 -12.24
N VAL A 280 -1.91 9.65 -11.04
CA VAL A 280 -1.05 9.50 -9.86
C VAL A 280 0.03 8.45 -10.12
N ASN A 281 -0.31 7.30 -10.67
CA ASN A 281 0.66 6.24 -10.92
C ASN A 281 1.70 6.65 -11.97
N LEU A 282 1.29 7.39 -13.01
CA LEU A 282 2.22 7.98 -13.98
C LEU A 282 3.25 8.88 -13.29
N ILE A 283 2.80 9.77 -12.39
CA ILE A 283 3.70 10.64 -11.61
C ILE A 283 4.66 9.80 -10.77
N LEU A 284 4.17 8.73 -10.11
CA LEU A 284 5.02 7.85 -9.32
C LEU A 284 6.07 7.12 -10.16
N TYR A 285 5.72 6.62 -11.35
CA TYR A 285 6.69 6.01 -12.28
C TYR A 285 7.70 7.04 -12.79
N PHE A 286 7.28 8.28 -13.06
CA PHE A 286 8.17 9.35 -13.48
C PHE A 286 9.17 9.73 -12.39
N ILE A 287 8.69 9.90 -11.15
CA ILE A 287 9.55 10.17 -9.99
C ILE A 287 10.53 9.02 -9.76
N ASP A 288 10.08 7.77 -9.83
CA ASP A 288 10.95 6.58 -9.72
C ASP A 288 12.04 6.57 -10.78
N LEU A 289 11.71 6.93 -12.02
CA LEU A 289 12.67 7.05 -13.11
C LEU A 289 13.74 8.11 -12.79
N VAL A 290 13.34 9.30 -12.36
CA VAL A 290 14.26 10.40 -12.01
C VAL A 290 15.21 10.00 -10.88
N TYR A 291 14.69 9.39 -9.81
CA TYR A 291 15.53 8.93 -8.70
C TYR A 291 16.49 7.81 -9.13
N SER A 292 16.01 6.86 -9.93
CA SER A 292 16.82 5.75 -10.42
C SER A 292 17.97 6.22 -11.33
N GLN A 293 17.77 7.29 -12.12
CA GLN A 293 18.84 7.91 -12.91
C GLN A 293 19.85 8.64 -12.02
N LYS A 294 19.38 9.46 -11.06
CA LYS A 294 20.27 10.24 -10.17
C LYS A 294 21.24 9.36 -9.38
N ILE A 295 20.78 8.25 -8.82
CA ILE A 295 21.63 7.30 -8.07
C ILE A 295 22.76 6.78 -8.97
N ARG A 296 22.47 6.54 -10.25
CA ARG A 296 23.42 6.01 -11.23
C ARG A 296 24.46 7.03 -11.69
N PHE A 297 24.07 8.29 -11.84
CA PHE A 297 24.99 9.37 -12.17
C PHE A 297 25.98 9.61 -11.04
N VAL A 298 25.51 9.65 -9.78
CA VAL A 298 26.40 9.83 -8.61
C VAL A 298 27.34 8.65 -8.43
N SER A 299 26.86 7.41 -8.64
CA SER A 299 27.71 6.21 -8.53
C SER A 299 28.78 6.11 -9.65
N ARG A 300 28.57 6.74 -10.81
CA ARG A 300 29.58 6.81 -11.89
C ARG A 300 30.60 7.92 -11.71
N SER A 301 30.27 8.98 -10.96
CA SER A 301 31.18 10.08 -10.66
C SER A 301 32.08 9.80 -9.44
N ALA A 302 31.79 8.74 -8.69
CA ALA A 302 32.56 8.30 -7.51
C ALA A 302 33.55 7.15 -7.81
N VAL A 303 33.73 6.79 -9.09
CA VAL A 303 34.71 5.83 -9.60
C VAL A 303 35.66 6.58 -10.53
#